data_AF-A0A7W7PY35-F1
#
_entry.id   AF-A0A7W7PY35-F1
#
_cell.length_a   1.000
_cell.length_b   1.000
_cell.length_c   1.000
_cell.angle_alpha   90.00
_cell.angle_beta   90.00
_cell.angle_gamma   90.00
#
_symmetry.space_group_name_H-M   'P 1'
#
loop_
_entity.id
_entity.type
_entity.pdbx_description
1 polymer ?
#
loop_
_entity_poly.entity_id
_entity_poly.type
_entity_poly.pdbx_seq_one_letter_code
_entity_poly.pdbx_strand_id
1 'polypeptide(L)'
;MTTCSVCGGVLPARRGPRARRYCSRACQAKAYRARRQRDQEHRIGPGEERELLEAYAGVSATELADRLAAAARRLADALNTGLPADAADLDVMARVPAVLAARARQVAPAADTVAPRPEVQGSPPEPSRDDSAPTSPRHRQAPQRTAPARRKRLSQKAARAVADSARLVKDADHRDTHRWNLIAEDGTVLGHVEPSYGGTGRSGRNGWNYRLAGSFAGSGPYKTREEAALRCALAWTRVATAPVRRTLTVD
;
A
#
# COMPACT_ATOMS: atom_id res chain seq x y z
N MET A 1 -3.30 3.71 -35.54
CA MET A 1 -4.36 3.94 -34.54
C MET A 1 -4.13 3.01 -33.35
N THR A 2 -4.29 3.47 -32.11
CA THR A 2 -4.10 2.61 -30.92
C THR A 2 -5.41 1.90 -30.59
N THR A 3 -5.39 0.58 -30.40
CA THR A 3 -6.56 -0.25 -30.10
C THR A 3 -6.60 -0.64 -28.62
N CYS A 4 -7.80 -0.90 -28.10
CA CYS A 4 -7.98 -1.38 -26.73
C CYS A 4 -7.52 -2.83 -26.63
N SER A 5 -6.67 -3.15 -25.65
CA SER A 5 -6.14 -4.51 -25.46
C SER A 5 -7.17 -5.55 -24.99
N VAL A 6 -8.41 -5.14 -24.71
CA VAL A 6 -9.47 -6.00 -24.16
C VAL A 6 -10.54 -6.33 -25.19
N CYS A 7 -10.92 -5.36 -26.03
CA CYS A 7 -12.00 -5.53 -27.01
C CYS A 7 -11.57 -5.18 -28.45
N GLY A 8 -10.32 -4.77 -28.68
CA GLY A 8 -9.84 -4.33 -30.00
C GLY A 8 -10.36 -2.97 -30.47
N GLY A 9 -11.36 -2.39 -29.80
CA GLY A 9 -11.98 -1.12 -30.19
C GLY A 9 -10.99 0.05 -30.24
N VAL A 10 -11.25 1.00 -31.16
CA VAL A 10 -10.41 2.19 -31.34
C VAL A 10 -10.44 3.05 -30.07
N LEU A 11 -9.26 3.45 -29.59
CA LEU A 11 -9.16 4.30 -28.42
C LEU A 11 -9.53 5.76 -28.79
N PRO A 12 -10.28 6.47 -27.92
CA PRO A 12 -10.61 7.87 -28.18
C PRO A 12 -9.34 8.73 -28.22
N ALA A 13 -9.40 9.84 -28.96
CA ALA A 13 -8.30 10.80 -29.05
C ALA A 13 -7.80 11.22 -27.67
N ARG A 14 -6.48 11.33 -27.51
CA ARG A 14 -5.83 11.61 -26.22
C ARG A 14 -6.27 12.98 -25.69
N ARG A 15 -6.91 13.01 -24.51
CA ARG A 15 -7.16 14.24 -23.73
C ARG A 15 -6.15 14.43 -22.58
N GLY A 16 -4.86 14.12 -22.82
CA GLY A 16 -3.83 14.28 -21.79
C GLY A 16 -2.49 13.59 -22.11
N PRO A 17 -1.49 13.75 -21.23
CA PRO A 17 -0.12 13.29 -21.47
C PRO A 17 0.01 11.75 -21.44
N ARG A 18 -0.92 11.04 -20.81
CA ARG A 18 -0.91 9.58 -20.72
C ARG A 18 -1.82 8.94 -21.76
N ALA A 19 -1.27 8.00 -22.52
CA ALA A 19 -2.04 7.15 -23.42
C ALA A 19 -3.09 6.35 -22.62
N ARG A 20 -4.36 6.41 -23.04
CA ARG A 20 -5.36 5.46 -22.53
C ARG A 20 -5.00 4.06 -23.02
N ARG A 21 -5.09 3.06 -22.15
CA ARG A 21 -4.92 1.63 -22.50
C ARG A 21 -6.25 0.93 -22.79
N TYR A 22 -7.35 1.52 -22.34
CA TYR A 22 -8.68 0.94 -22.39
C TYR A 22 -9.67 1.98 -22.95
N CYS A 23 -10.60 1.52 -23.80
CA CYS A 23 -11.62 2.39 -24.39
C CYS A 23 -12.69 2.81 -23.37
N SER A 24 -12.95 1.97 -22.36
CA SER A 24 -13.99 2.19 -21.34
C SER A 24 -13.57 1.70 -19.95
N ARG A 25 -14.30 2.14 -18.91
CA ARG A 25 -14.18 1.61 -17.54
C ARG A 25 -14.50 0.11 -17.47
N ALA A 26 -15.47 -0.35 -18.26
CA ALA A 26 -15.81 -1.77 -18.35
C ALA A 26 -14.63 -2.60 -18.87
N CYS A 27 -13.92 -2.14 -19.91
CA CYS A 27 -12.71 -2.80 -20.40
C CYS A 27 -11.59 -2.80 -19.36
N GLN A 28 -11.40 -1.68 -18.64
CA GLN A 28 -10.44 -1.62 -17.53
C GLN A 28 -10.76 -2.65 -16.43
N ALA A 29 -12.03 -2.76 -16.02
CA ALA A 29 -12.47 -3.72 -15.00
C ALA A 29 -12.31 -5.17 -15.48
N LYS A 30 -12.63 -5.47 -16.76
CA LYS A 30 -12.39 -6.79 -17.36
C LYS A 30 -10.90 -7.15 -17.37
N ALA A 31 -10.03 -6.22 -17.78
CA ALA A 31 -8.58 -6.42 -17.72
C ALA A 31 -8.08 -6.65 -16.29
N TYR A 32 -8.65 -5.95 -15.31
CA TYR A 32 -8.31 -6.13 -13.91
C TYR A 32 -8.72 -7.52 -13.40
N ARG A 33 -9.95 -7.97 -13.67
CA ARG A 33 -10.42 -9.32 -13.33
C ARG A 33 -9.57 -10.41 -13.97
N ALA A 34 -9.23 -10.27 -15.25
CA ALA A 34 -8.36 -11.22 -15.94
C ALA A 34 -6.96 -11.32 -15.30
N ARG A 35 -6.38 -10.19 -14.86
CA ARG A 35 -5.11 -10.23 -14.11
C ARG A 35 -5.27 -10.92 -12.76
N ARG A 36 -6.32 -10.58 -12.00
CA ARG A 36 -6.61 -11.22 -10.71
C ARG A 36 -6.83 -12.72 -10.84
N GLN A 37 -7.48 -13.16 -11.91
CA GLN A 37 -7.69 -14.57 -12.20
C GLN A 37 -6.37 -15.27 -12.53
N ARG A 38 -5.52 -14.68 -13.38
CA ARG A 38 -4.16 -15.23 -13.63
C ARG A 38 -3.33 -15.29 -12.36
N ASP A 39 -3.38 -14.25 -11.52
CA ASP A 39 -2.68 -14.25 -10.23
C ASP A 39 -3.22 -15.34 -9.29
N GLN A 40 -4.51 -15.70 -9.39
CA GLN A 40 -5.11 -16.80 -8.66
C GLN A 40 -4.72 -18.17 -9.24
N GLU A 41 -4.72 -18.32 -10.57
CA GLU A 41 -4.30 -19.53 -11.27
C GLU A 41 -2.82 -19.84 -11.07
N HIS A 42 -1.97 -18.81 -10.99
CA HIS A 42 -0.55 -18.94 -10.66
C HIS A 42 -0.30 -19.12 -9.15
N ARG A 43 -1.34 -19.07 -8.32
CA ARG A 43 -1.18 -19.31 -6.89
C ARG A 43 -1.13 -20.81 -6.67
N ILE A 44 0.02 -21.28 -6.18
CA ILE A 44 0.23 -22.67 -5.79
C ILE A 44 -0.89 -23.11 -4.84
N GLY A 45 -1.53 -24.22 -5.17
CA GLY A 45 -2.60 -24.78 -4.35
C GLY A 45 -2.06 -25.24 -2.98
N PRO A 46 -2.89 -25.32 -1.93
CA PRO A 46 -2.41 -25.69 -0.59
C PRO A 46 -1.79 -27.10 -0.54
N GLY A 47 -2.26 -28.04 -1.38
CA GLY A 47 -1.68 -29.38 -1.49
C GLY A 47 -0.29 -29.37 -2.14
N GLU A 48 -0.16 -28.63 -3.24
CA GLU A 48 1.12 -28.44 -3.95
C GLU A 48 2.14 -27.68 -3.10
N GLU A 49 1.69 -26.69 -2.32
CA GLU A 49 2.56 -25.97 -1.37
C GLU A 49 3.16 -26.92 -0.32
N ARG A 50 2.36 -27.87 0.20
CA ARG A 50 2.83 -28.87 1.17
C ARG A 50 3.84 -29.82 0.53
N GLU A 51 3.57 -30.31 -0.67
CA GLU A 51 4.47 -31.19 -1.43
C GLU A 51 5.81 -30.49 -1.71
N LEU A 52 5.78 -29.21 -2.12
CA LEU A 52 6.98 -28.41 -2.32
C LEU A 52 7.77 -28.22 -1.02
N LEU A 53 7.09 -27.93 0.10
CA LEU A 53 7.77 -27.78 1.38
C LEU A 53 8.47 -29.09 1.82
N GLU A 54 7.85 -30.23 1.56
CA GLU A 54 8.42 -31.56 1.83
C GLU A 54 9.62 -31.85 0.93
N ALA A 55 9.50 -31.61 -0.38
CA ALA A 55 10.58 -31.79 -1.34
C ALA A 55 11.83 -30.95 -1.02
N TYR A 56 11.67 -29.79 -0.39
CA TYR A 56 12.77 -28.90 -0.01
C TYR A 56 13.09 -28.89 1.48
N ALA A 57 12.54 -29.81 2.30
CA ALA A 57 12.67 -29.77 3.76
C ALA A 57 14.12 -29.70 4.27
N GLY A 58 15.06 -30.38 3.59
CA GLY A 58 16.49 -30.39 3.93
C GLY A 58 17.32 -29.22 3.38
N VAL A 59 16.74 -28.35 2.55
CA VAL A 59 17.47 -27.26 1.89
C VAL A 59 17.30 -25.96 2.68
N SER A 60 18.41 -25.29 3.01
CA SER A 60 18.36 -24.02 3.76
C SER A 60 17.77 -22.87 2.93
N ALA A 61 17.24 -21.84 3.58
CA ALA A 61 16.68 -20.68 2.86
C ALA A 61 17.76 -19.90 2.07
N THR A 62 18.99 -19.85 2.58
CA THR A 62 20.15 -19.23 1.90
C THR A 62 20.53 -20.03 0.65
N GLU A 63 20.61 -21.35 0.75
CA GLU A 63 20.92 -22.22 -0.39
C GLU A 63 19.84 -22.12 -1.49
N LEU A 64 18.57 -22.06 -1.11
CA LEU A 64 17.48 -21.78 -2.03
C LEU A 64 17.66 -20.45 -2.76
N ALA A 65 18.00 -19.39 -2.03
CA ALA A 65 18.25 -18.07 -2.62
C ALA A 65 19.43 -18.08 -3.59
N ASP A 66 20.51 -18.80 -3.27
CA ASP A 66 21.68 -18.94 -4.14
C ASP A 66 21.35 -19.71 -5.41
N ARG A 67 20.59 -20.82 -5.30
CA ARG A 67 20.09 -21.58 -6.46
C ARG A 67 19.24 -20.72 -7.38
N LEU A 68 18.32 -19.93 -6.80
CA LEU A 68 17.47 -18.99 -7.54
C LEU A 68 18.31 -17.93 -8.26
N ALA A 69 19.27 -17.33 -7.58
CA ALA A 69 20.16 -16.32 -8.17
C ALA A 69 21.02 -16.90 -9.31
N ALA A 70 21.51 -18.13 -9.16
CA ALA A 70 22.26 -18.82 -10.20
C ALA A 70 21.39 -19.13 -11.44
N ALA A 71 20.19 -19.65 -11.25
CA ALA A 71 19.23 -19.91 -12.34
C ALA A 71 18.84 -18.61 -13.07
N ALA A 72 18.60 -17.52 -12.32
CA ALA A 72 18.28 -16.22 -12.91
C ALA A 72 19.41 -15.67 -13.79
N ARG A 73 20.68 -15.85 -13.38
CA ARG A 73 21.84 -15.44 -14.19
C ARG A 73 21.93 -16.26 -15.48
N ARG A 74 21.82 -17.59 -15.39
CA ARG A 74 21.85 -18.46 -16.58
C ARG A 74 20.71 -18.15 -17.56
N LEU A 75 19.51 -17.90 -17.05
CA LEU A 75 18.38 -17.49 -17.87
C LEU A 75 18.64 -16.15 -18.57
N ALA A 76 19.22 -15.17 -17.87
CA ALA A 76 19.57 -13.89 -18.46
C ALA A 76 20.62 -14.06 -19.58
N ASP A 77 21.64 -14.89 -19.36
CA ASP A 77 22.68 -15.17 -20.36
C ASP A 77 22.11 -15.90 -21.59
N ALA A 78 21.21 -16.87 -21.39
CA ALA A 78 20.52 -17.55 -22.48
C ALA A 78 19.69 -16.56 -23.33
N LEU A 79 18.93 -15.68 -22.68
CA LEU A 79 18.15 -14.64 -23.38
C LEU A 79 19.04 -13.66 -24.16
N ASN A 80 20.19 -13.28 -23.61
CA ASN A 80 21.14 -12.38 -24.27
C ASN A 80 21.84 -13.03 -25.48
N THR A 81 22.07 -14.34 -25.42
CA THR A 81 22.72 -15.12 -26.48
C THR A 81 21.74 -15.69 -27.50
N GLY A 82 20.43 -15.51 -27.30
CA GLY A 82 19.38 -16.07 -28.15
C GLY A 82 19.24 -17.60 -28.01
N LEU A 83 19.78 -18.18 -26.93
CA LEU A 83 19.64 -19.60 -26.62
C LEU A 83 18.31 -19.88 -25.92
N PRO A 84 17.74 -21.09 -26.09
CA PRO A 84 16.56 -21.49 -25.33
C PRO A 84 16.88 -21.56 -23.83
N ALA A 85 15.88 -21.20 -23.01
CA ALA A 85 15.98 -21.34 -21.57
C ALA A 85 16.01 -22.82 -21.15
N ASP A 86 16.90 -23.17 -20.23
CA ASP A 86 16.96 -24.51 -19.66
C ASP A 86 15.72 -24.80 -18.80
N ALA A 87 15.15 -26.00 -18.95
CA ALA A 87 13.92 -26.37 -18.26
C ALA A 87 14.11 -26.47 -16.73
N ALA A 88 15.28 -26.88 -16.26
CA ALA A 88 15.58 -26.94 -14.83
C ALA A 88 15.73 -25.53 -14.24
N ASP A 89 16.32 -24.59 -14.98
CA ASP A 89 16.37 -23.19 -14.56
C ASP A 89 14.98 -22.56 -14.46
N LEU A 90 14.10 -22.85 -15.42
CA LEU A 90 12.70 -22.40 -15.36
C LEU A 90 11.94 -23.02 -14.18
N ASP A 91 12.17 -24.30 -13.89
CA ASP A 91 11.56 -24.98 -12.74
C ASP A 91 12.03 -24.37 -11.40
N VAL A 92 13.34 -24.11 -11.25
CA VAL A 92 13.90 -23.41 -10.08
C VAL A 92 13.29 -22.01 -9.92
N MET A 93 13.18 -21.25 -11.01
CA MET A 93 12.60 -19.91 -11.00
C MET A 93 11.10 -19.91 -10.63
N ALA A 94 10.38 -20.99 -10.93
CA ALA A 94 8.97 -21.14 -10.57
C ALA A 94 8.77 -21.61 -9.12
N ARG A 95 9.50 -22.65 -8.68
CA ARG A 95 9.24 -23.32 -7.39
C ARG A 95 9.89 -22.62 -6.20
N VAL A 96 11.14 -22.18 -6.33
CA VAL A 96 11.90 -21.66 -5.18
C VAL A 96 11.26 -20.42 -4.55
N PRO A 97 10.77 -19.42 -5.32
CA PRO A 97 10.07 -18.28 -4.73
C PRO A 97 8.83 -18.68 -3.91
N ALA A 98 8.11 -19.72 -4.36
CA ALA A 98 6.94 -20.21 -3.66
C ALA A 98 7.30 -20.91 -2.34
N VAL A 99 8.36 -21.74 -2.32
CA VAL A 99 8.89 -22.38 -1.10
C VAL A 99 9.35 -21.32 -0.09
N LEU A 100 10.09 -20.31 -0.54
CA LEU A 100 10.53 -19.21 0.32
C LEU A 100 9.34 -18.42 0.89
N ALA A 101 8.33 -18.13 0.07
CA ALA A 101 7.12 -17.45 0.50
C ALA A 101 6.30 -18.29 1.49
N ALA A 102 6.23 -19.61 1.30
CA ALA A 102 5.57 -20.55 2.20
C ALA A 102 6.26 -20.60 3.57
N ARG A 103 7.58 -20.75 3.59
CA ARG A 103 8.37 -20.70 4.84
C ARG A 103 8.25 -19.37 5.55
N ALA A 104 8.27 -18.26 4.82
CA ALA A 104 8.08 -16.93 5.40
C ALA A 104 6.72 -16.81 6.10
N ARG A 105 5.66 -17.43 5.56
CA ARG A 105 4.34 -17.49 6.23
C ARG A 105 4.34 -18.36 7.49
N GLN A 106 5.12 -19.43 7.53
CA GLN A 106 5.25 -20.29 8.72
C GLN A 106 6.01 -19.61 9.87
N VAL A 107 7.02 -18.80 9.54
CA VAL A 107 7.86 -18.09 10.52
C VAL A 107 7.23 -16.78 10.98
N ALA A 108 6.42 -16.14 10.11
CA ALA A 108 5.66 -14.98 10.53
C ALA A 108 4.73 -15.41 11.68
N PRO A 109 4.88 -14.83 12.90
CA PRO A 109 3.93 -15.11 13.97
C PRO A 109 2.54 -14.80 13.44
N ALA A 110 1.55 -15.58 13.85
CA ALA A 110 0.13 -15.40 13.52
C ALA A 110 -0.43 -14.10 14.14
N ALA A 111 0.23 -12.98 13.87
CA ALA A 111 -0.08 -11.64 14.34
C ALA A 111 -1.40 -11.12 13.75
N ASP A 112 -1.95 -11.80 12.75
CA ASP A 112 -3.27 -11.51 12.17
C ASP A 112 -4.17 -12.75 12.14
N THR A 113 -4.35 -13.40 13.30
CA THR A 113 -5.65 -14.02 13.57
C THR A 113 -6.65 -12.93 13.98
N VAL A 114 -6.74 -11.85 13.19
CA VAL A 114 -7.92 -10.99 13.21
C VAL A 114 -9.01 -11.85 12.60
N ALA A 115 -9.88 -12.35 13.47
CA ALA A 115 -11.02 -13.17 13.10
C ALA A 115 -11.67 -12.63 11.82
N PRO A 116 -12.02 -13.50 10.85
CA PRO A 116 -12.76 -13.06 9.68
C PRO A 116 -14.00 -12.32 10.18
N ARG A 117 -14.00 -11.00 9.96
CA ARG A 117 -15.14 -10.14 10.30
C ARG A 117 -16.33 -10.76 9.58
N PRO A 118 -17.45 -11.05 10.28
CA PRO A 118 -18.58 -11.75 9.68
C PRO A 118 -18.96 -11.01 8.40
N GLU A 119 -18.98 -11.79 7.33
CA GLU A 119 -19.49 -11.41 6.02
C GLU A 119 -20.83 -10.74 6.27
N VAL A 120 -20.91 -9.44 6.02
CA VAL A 120 -22.18 -8.72 6.00
C VAL A 120 -22.93 -9.36 4.83
N GLN A 121 -23.75 -10.36 5.14
CA GLN A 121 -24.75 -10.91 4.24
C GLN A 121 -25.50 -9.70 3.67
N GLY A 122 -25.25 -9.44 2.38
CA GLY A 122 -25.99 -8.45 1.65
C GLY A 122 -27.45 -8.83 1.75
N SER A 123 -28.24 -7.95 2.38
CA SER A 123 -29.69 -8.05 2.35
C SER A 123 -30.12 -8.24 0.89
N PRO A 124 -31.09 -9.14 0.63
CA PRO A 124 -31.61 -9.34 -0.71
C PRO A 124 -32.17 -8.02 -1.27
N PRO A 125 -32.13 -7.80 -2.59
CA PRO A 125 -32.68 -6.59 -3.20
C PRO A 125 -34.19 -6.57 -2.97
N GLU A 126 -34.67 -5.65 -2.13
CA GLU A 126 -36.10 -5.39 -2.02
C GLU A 126 -36.65 -4.89 -3.37
N PRO A 127 -37.80 -5.42 -3.81
CA PRO A 127 -38.48 -4.91 -4.99
C PRO A 127 -39.01 -3.50 -4.70
N SER A 128 -38.61 -2.59 -5.59
CA SER A 128 -39.12 -1.23 -5.71
C SER A 128 -40.64 -1.20 -5.66
N ARG A 129 -41.18 -0.54 -4.62
CA ARG A 129 -42.51 0.03 -4.61
C ARG A 129 -42.42 1.50 -4.23
N ASP A 130 -42.83 2.33 -5.17
CA ASP A 130 -43.31 3.69 -4.92
C ASP A 130 -44.36 3.64 -3.80
N ASP A 131 -44.13 4.42 -2.74
CA ASP A 131 -45.20 5.21 -2.14
C ASP A 131 -44.61 6.37 -1.35
N SER A 132 -45.11 7.56 -1.69
CA SER A 132 -44.70 8.83 -1.15
C SER A 132 -45.23 9.01 0.27
N ALA A 133 -44.33 9.24 1.23
CA ALA A 133 -44.70 9.85 2.51
C ALA A 133 -43.57 10.76 3.02
N PRO A 134 -43.87 11.97 3.50
CA PRO A 134 -42.87 12.90 4.00
C PRO A 134 -42.40 12.45 5.38
N THR A 135 -41.27 11.74 5.43
CA THR A 135 -40.65 11.36 6.69
C THR A 135 -39.79 12.52 7.18
N SER A 136 -40.11 13.01 8.38
CA SER A 136 -39.42 14.06 9.12
C SER A 136 -37.89 13.84 9.20
N PRO A 137 -37.10 14.92 9.31
CA PRO A 137 -35.64 14.83 9.34
C PRO A 137 -35.18 14.10 10.61
N ARG A 138 -34.78 12.83 10.47
CA ARG A 138 -34.03 12.11 11.50
C ARG A 138 -32.66 12.80 11.65
N HIS A 139 -32.55 13.58 12.71
CA HIS A 139 -31.29 14.11 13.23
C HIS A 139 -30.33 12.95 13.48
N ARG A 140 -29.45 12.67 12.52
CA ARG A 140 -28.25 11.85 12.72
C ARG A 140 -27.39 12.61 13.71
N GLN A 141 -27.39 12.18 14.97
CA GLN A 141 -26.39 12.62 15.94
C GLN A 141 -25.03 12.16 15.41
N ALA A 142 -24.30 13.11 14.84
CA ALA A 142 -22.89 12.91 14.54
C ALA A 142 -22.20 12.52 15.86
N PRO A 143 -21.33 11.50 15.86
CA PRO A 143 -20.59 11.14 17.05
C PRO A 143 -19.89 12.40 17.56
N GLN A 144 -20.25 12.80 18.78
CA GLN A 144 -19.66 13.96 19.43
C GLN A 144 -18.15 13.73 19.45
N ARG A 145 -17.42 14.44 18.59
CA ARG A 145 -15.96 14.51 18.64
C ARG A 145 -15.64 15.25 19.92
N THR A 146 -15.52 14.51 21.03
CA THR A 146 -14.96 15.02 22.27
C THR A 146 -13.65 15.70 21.90
N ALA A 147 -13.58 17.01 22.13
CA ALA A 147 -12.38 17.78 21.86
C ALA A 147 -11.20 17.07 22.54
N PRO A 148 -10.15 16.69 21.80
CA PRO A 148 -9.06 15.91 22.38
C PRO A 148 -8.50 16.69 23.57
N ALA A 149 -8.38 16.00 24.72
CA ALA A 149 -7.79 16.55 25.92
C ALA A 149 -6.53 17.35 25.56
N ARG A 150 -6.46 18.61 26.01
CA ARG A 150 -5.34 19.52 25.71
C ARG A 150 -4.04 18.82 26.09
N ARG A 151 -3.28 18.38 25.09
CA ARG A 151 -2.00 17.69 25.31
C ARG A 151 -1.07 18.64 26.07
N LYS A 152 -0.51 18.18 27.19
CA LYS A 152 0.54 18.91 27.90
C LYS A 152 1.69 19.17 26.94
N ARG A 153 2.23 20.39 26.95
CA ARG A 153 3.38 20.74 26.12
C ARG A 153 4.57 19.86 26.50
N LEU A 154 5.26 19.35 25.49
CA LEU A 154 6.53 18.69 25.71
C LEU A 154 7.63 19.75 25.80
N SER A 155 8.64 19.50 26.63
CA SER A 155 9.88 20.26 26.57
C SER A 155 10.57 20.00 25.22
N GLN A 156 11.40 20.93 24.75
CA GLN A 156 12.11 20.77 23.47
C GLN A 156 13.00 19.51 23.46
N LYS A 157 13.64 19.20 24.59
CA LYS A 157 14.44 17.98 24.77
C LYS A 157 13.57 16.72 24.65
N ALA A 158 12.41 16.68 25.31
CA ALA A 158 11.50 15.54 25.25
C ALA A 158 10.91 15.35 23.83
N ALA A 159 10.53 16.45 23.17
CA ALA A 159 10.03 16.38 21.80
C ALA A 159 11.09 15.84 20.83
N ARG A 160 12.35 16.29 20.94
CA ARG A 160 13.45 15.75 20.12
C ARG A 160 13.66 14.26 20.38
N ALA A 161 13.68 13.81 21.63
CA ALA A 161 13.82 12.37 21.94
C ALA A 161 12.71 11.51 21.31
N VAL A 162 11.46 11.99 21.32
CA VAL A 162 10.34 11.29 20.64
C VAL A 162 10.52 11.29 19.12
N ALA A 163 10.97 12.39 18.54
CA ALA A 163 11.24 12.48 17.10
C ALA A 163 12.42 11.60 16.65
N ASP A 164 13.48 11.52 17.46
CA ASP A 164 14.70 10.76 17.17
C ASP A 164 14.48 9.24 17.31
N SER A 165 13.56 8.80 18.19
CA SER A 165 13.15 7.39 18.30
C SER A 165 12.16 6.95 17.22
N ALA A 166 11.69 7.87 16.37
CA ALA A 166 10.66 7.55 15.39
C ALA A 166 11.21 6.80 14.18
N ARG A 167 10.45 5.79 13.74
CA ARG A 167 10.76 4.98 12.56
C ARG A 167 9.64 5.06 11.53
N LEU A 168 10.03 4.92 10.26
CA LEU A 168 9.07 4.80 9.16
C LEU A 168 8.54 3.37 9.08
N VAL A 169 7.24 3.21 9.28
CA VAL A 169 6.53 1.94 9.15
C VAL A 169 5.57 2.05 7.98
N LYS A 170 5.58 1.07 7.09
CA LYS A 170 4.63 1.03 5.97
C LYS A 170 3.23 0.80 6.54
N ASP A 171 2.28 1.65 6.13
CA ASP A 171 0.89 1.55 6.58
C ASP A 171 0.23 0.27 6.03
N ALA A 172 -0.29 -0.57 6.92
CA ALA A 172 -0.85 -1.89 6.58
C ALA A 172 -2.16 -1.79 5.79
N ASP A 173 -2.98 -0.78 6.09
CA ASP A 173 -4.30 -0.58 5.47
C ASP A 173 -4.19 0.00 4.06
N HIS A 174 -2.99 0.45 3.69
CA HIS A 174 -2.74 1.28 2.52
C HIS A 174 -1.75 0.62 1.56
N ARG A 175 -2.09 -0.61 1.16
CA ARG A 175 -1.28 -1.40 0.22
C ARG A 175 -1.03 -0.67 -1.10
N ASP A 176 -1.96 0.18 -1.53
CA ASP A 176 -1.94 0.85 -2.82
C ASP A 176 -1.45 2.31 -2.78
N THR A 177 -1.56 3.03 -1.66
CA THR A 177 -1.23 4.47 -1.60
C THR A 177 0.23 4.75 -1.24
N HIS A 178 1.07 3.71 -1.10
CA HIS A 178 2.50 3.85 -0.79
C HIS A 178 2.78 4.76 0.42
N ARG A 179 1.86 4.80 1.38
CA ARG A 179 1.91 5.65 2.56
C ARG A 179 2.78 5.00 3.64
N TRP A 180 3.57 5.83 4.31
CA TRP A 180 4.42 5.45 5.43
C TRP A 180 4.03 6.28 6.65
N ASN A 181 3.87 5.65 7.78
CA ASN A 181 3.63 6.29 9.07
C ASN A 181 4.98 6.52 9.76
N LEU A 182 5.20 7.72 10.28
CA LEU A 182 6.35 8.01 11.13
C LEU A 182 5.89 7.80 12.58
N ILE A 183 6.32 6.69 13.18
CA ILE A 183 5.83 6.21 14.49
C ILE A 183 6.98 6.22 15.48
N ALA A 184 6.79 6.89 16.62
CA ALA A 184 7.72 6.87 17.75
C ALA A 184 7.74 5.49 18.44
N GLU A 185 8.72 5.26 19.30
CA GLU A 185 8.86 3.98 20.03
C GLU A 185 7.64 3.65 20.91
N ASP A 186 6.97 4.67 21.45
CA ASP A 186 5.75 4.56 22.25
C ASP A 186 4.47 4.30 21.42
N GLY A 187 4.60 4.12 20.10
CA GLY A 187 3.48 3.93 19.18
C GLY A 187 2.81 5.23 18.72
N THR A 188 3.27 6.40 19.16
CA THR A 188 2.71 7.68 18.73
C THR A 188 3.00 7.95 17.26
N VAL A 189 1.95 8.13 16.45
CA VAL A 189 2.09 8.56 15.05
C VAL A 189 2.36 10.05 15.00
N LEU A 190 3.55 10.45 14.57
CA LEU A 190 3.95 11.85 14.42
C LEU A 190 3.38 12.46 13.14
N GLY A 191 3.29 11.65 12.09
CA GLY A 191 2.76 12.03 10.79
C GLY A 191 2.88 10.92 9.76
N HIS A 192 2.63 11.26 8.52
CA HIS A 192 2.68 10.36 7.39
C HIS A 192 3.48 10.96 6.25
N VAL A 193 4.17 10.08 5.52
CA VAL A 193 4.94 10.38 4.33
C VAL A 193 4.32 9.63 3.16
N GLU A 194 4.03 10.35 2.09
CA GLU A 194 3.38 9.80 0.91
C GLU A 194 4.10 10.26 -0.36
N PRO A 195 4.15 9.45 -1.43
CA PRO A 195 4.58 9.94 -2.73
C PRO A 195 3.73 11.13 -3.16
N SER A 196 4.39 12.18 -3.63
CA SER A 196 3.72 13.26 -4.34
C SER A 196 3.49 12.83 -5.78
N TYR A 197 2.25 12.88 -6.24
CA TYR A 197 1.89 12.62 -7.64
C TYR A 197 1.42 13.92 -8.28
N GLY A 198 1.77 14.14 -9.55
CA GLY A 198 1.46 15.37 -10.28
C GLY A 198 2.64 16.00 -11.00
N GLY A 199 3.79 15.33 -11.04
CA GLY A 199 4.95 15.79 -11.82
C GLY A 199 4.78 15.54 -13.32
N THR A 200 5.45 16.34 -14.15
CA THR A 200 5.50 16.18 -15.62
C THR A 200 6.33 14.97 -16.07
N GLY A 201 7.06 14.33 -15.15
CA GLY A 201 7.88 13.15 -15.44
C GLY A 201 7.07 11.91 -15.84
N ARG A 202 7.73 10.97 -16.53
CA ARG A 202 7.11 9.73 -17.07
C ARG A 202 6.40 8.88 -16.02
N SER A 203 6.90 8.86 -14.78
CA SER A 203 6.29 8.17 -13.63
C SER A 203 5.09 8.94 -13.03
N GLY A 204 4.96 10.23 -13.33
CA GLY A 204 4.03 11.16 -12.67
C GLY A 204 4.33 11.44 -11.20
N ARG A 205 5.47 10.95 -10.69
CA ARG A 205 5.92 11.17 -9.32
C ARG A 205 6.71 12.48 -9.25
N ASN A 206 6.36 13.34 -8.31
CA ASN A 206 7.03 14.59 -8.02
C ASN A 206 7.69 14.55 -6.63
N GLY A 207 8.40 13.47 -6.30
CA GLY A 207 9.02 13.28 -4.99
C GLY A 207 8.07 12.74 -3.91
N TRP A 208 8.24 13.24 -2.69
CA TRP A 208 7.56 12.79 -1.46
C TRP A 208 7.01 13.98 -0.68
N ASN A 209 5.80 13.89 -0.14
CA ASN A 209 5.25 14.88 0.78
C ASN A 209 5.19 14.28 2.19
N TYR A 210 5.11 15.14 3.20
CA TYR A 210 4.65 14.72 4.53
C TYR A 210 3.41 15.50 4.98
N ARG A 211 2.70 14.93 5.95
CA ARG A 211 1.57 15.53 6.64
C ARG A 211 1.62 15.13 8.12
N LEU A 212 1.42 16.09 9.02
CA LEU A 212 1.39 15.82 10.46
C LEU A 212 0.13 15.03 10.84
N ALA A 213 0.22 14.20 11.88
CA ALA A 213 -0.94 13.49 12.40
C ALA A 213 -2.03 14.49 12.86
N GLY A 214 -3.25 14.34 12.35
CA GLY A 214 -4.36 15.25 12.63
C GLY A 214 -4.35 16.56 11.83
N SER A 215 -3.38 16.78 10.94
CA SER A 215 -3.35 17.91 10.01
C SER A 215 -3.73 17.49 8.60
N PHE A 216 -4.47 18.36 7.90
CA PHE A 216 -4.78 18.19 6.49
C PHE A 216 -3.75 18.84 5.55
N ALA A 217 -2.94 19.77 6.07
CA ALA A 217 -1.95 20.48 5.29
C ALA A 217 -0.75 19.58 4.98
N GLY A 218 -0.52 19.32 3.69
CA GLY A 218 0.70 18.69 3.20
C GLY A 218 1.79 19.73 2.96
N SER A 219 3.04 19.34 3.22
CA SER A 219 4.20 20.16 2.91
C SER A 219 5.02 19.50 1.81
N GLY A 220 5.32 20.31 0.78
CA GLY A 220 6.38 20.22 -0.24
C GLY A 220 6.65 18.87 -0.91
N PRO A 221 7.08 18.86 -2.18
CA PRO A 221 7.76 17.70 -2.73
C PRO A 221 9.24 17.66 -2.29
N TYR A 222 9.60 16.66 -1.49
CA TYR A 222 10.98 16.31 -1.10
C TYR A 222 11.56 15.26 -2.05
N LYS A 223 12.89 15.24 -2.19
CA LYS A 223 13.55 14.35 -3.16
C LYS A 223 13.48 12.90 -2.72
N THR A 224 13.68 12.65 -1.43
CA THR A 224 13.67 11.29 -0.85
C THR A 224 12.61 11.13 0.23
N ARG A 225 12.29 9.87 0.54
CA ARG A 225 11.34 9.51 1.60
C ARG A 225 11.88 9.92 2.97
N GLU A 226 13.17 9.67 3.17
CA GLU A 226 13.91 9.95 4.39
C GLU A 226 13.98 11.46 4.64
N GLU A 227 14.17 12.26 3.60
CA GLU A 227 14.12 13.72 3.69
C GLU A 227 12.71 14.20 4.11
N ALA A 228 11.65 13.66 3.50
CA ALA A 228 10.27 13.99 3.89
C ALA A 228 9.99 13.59 5.35
N ALA A 229 10.48 12.44 5.80
CA ALA A 229 10.33 11.96 7.18
C ALA A 229 11.07 12.86 8.17
N LEU A 230 12.31 13.25 7.88
CA LEU A 230 13.07 14.19 8.71
C LEU A 230 12.35 15.53 8.83
N ARG A 231 11.82 16.05 7.71
CA ARG A 231 11.05 17.30 7.71
C ARG A 231 9.74 17.18 8.48
N CYS A 232 9.09 16.02 8.42
CA CYS A 232 7.94 15.68 9.25
C CYS A 232 8.27 15.70 10.74
N ALA A 233 9.37 15.07 11.15
CA ALA A 233 9.85 15.02 12.54
C ALA A 233 10.16 16.43 13.09
N LEU A 234 10.83 17.27 12.30
CA LEU A 234 11.11 18.67 12.65
C LEU A 234 9.83 19.51 12.74
N ALA A 235 8.87 19.31 11.83
CA ALA A 235 7.59 19.98 11.88
C ALA A 235 6.77 19.57 13.11
N TRP A 236 6.75 18.27 13.43
CA TRP A 236 6.09 17.75 14.62
C TRP A 236 6.71 18.34 15.89
N THR A 237 8.04 18.38 15.98
CA THR A 237 8.76 18.98 17.12
C THR A 237 8.32 20.42 17.35
N ARG A 238 8.26 21.24 16.28
CA ARG A 238 7.79 22.62 16.36
C ARG A 238 6.37 22.72 16.91
N VAL A 239 5.45 21.86 16.46
CA VAL A 239 4.06 21.84 16.93
C VAL A 239 3.97 21.37 18.38
N ALA A 240 4.70 20.32 18.76
CA ALA A 240 4.69 19.76 20.11
C ALA A 240 5.24 20.73 21.17
N THR A 241 6.17 21.61 20.77
CA THR A 241 6.77 22.63 21.65
C THR A 241 6.12 24.01 21.50
N ALA A 242 5.24 24.21 20.52
CA ALA A 242 4.67 25.51 20.22
C ALA A 242 3.92 26.09 21.43
N PRO A 243 4.00 27.42 21.64
CA PRO A 243 3.17 28.01 22.66
C PRO A 243 1.69 27.90 22.28
N VAL A 244 0.90 27.28 23.16
CA VAL A 244 -0.57 27.40 23.20
C VAL A 244 -0.90 28.89 23.09
N ARG A 245 -1.34 29.30 21.90
CA ARG A 245 -1.92 30.62 21.70
C ARG A 245 -3.14 30.65 22.62
N ARG A 246 -3.07 31.45 23.68
CA ARG A 246 -4.28 31.85 24.39
C ARG A 246 -5.06 32.64 23.34
N THR A 247 -6.16 32.08 22.85
CA THR A 247 -7.16 32.86 22.15
C THR A 247 -7.56 33.94 23.13
N LEU A 248 -7.08 35.16 22.89
CA LEU A 248 -7.59 36.35 23.56
C LEU A 248 -9.07 36.39 23.19
N THR A 249 -9.91 35.97 24.12
CA THR A 249 -11.31 36.34 24.13
C THR A 249 -11.31 37.85 24.27
N VAL A 250 -11.61 38.52 23.16
CA VAL A 250 -11.92 39.95 23.16
C VAL A 250 -13.32 40.03 23.76
N ASP A 251 -13.42 40.57 24.96
CA ASP A 251 -14.67 40.94 25.62
C ASP A 251 -15.31 42.15 24.91
#